data_AF-A0A6A4R9Q1-F1
#
_entry.id   AF-A0A6A4R9Q1-F1
#
_cell.length_a   1.000
_cell.length_b   1.000
_cell.length_c   1.000
_cell.angle_alpha   90.00
_cell.angle_beta   90.00
_cell.angle_gamma   90.00
#
_symmetry.space_group_name_H-M   'P 1'
#
loop_
_entity.id
_entity.type
_entity.pdbx_description
1 polymer ?
#
loop_
_entity_poly.entity_id
_entity_poly.type
_entity_poly.pdbx_seq_one_letter_code
_entity_poly.pdbx_strand_id
1 'polypeptide(L)'
;MPIRPALCIAALCIAAPVVSAQVLVDDMRACAMMEEEHGLLDFASEGGLILDPYGFNSMELYCLFSPELTFNWDSYQVSTHMGQCEYPGPDYEPKLFTFVMSNEEPGVVKLYDGSDEPTRFYSCAN
;
A
#
# COMPACT_ATOMS: atom_id res chain seq x y z
N MET A 1 -4.97 45.05 -46.59
CA MET A 1 -4.90 44.55 -45.19
C MET A 1 -4.91 43.03 -45.23
N PRO A 2 -3.82 42.32 -44.91
CA PRO A 2 -3.85 40.86 -44.84
C PRO A 2 -4.23 40.40 -43.43
N ILE A 3 -5.23 39.52 -43.36
CA ILE A 3 -5.69 38.85 -42.13
C ILE A 3 -4.72 37.71 -41.84
N ARG A 4 -4.07 37.74 -40.67
CA ARG A 4 -3.22 36.63 -40.18
C ARG A 4 -4.08 35.64 -39.39
N PRO A 5 -4.06 34.34 -39.69
CA PRO A 5 -4.71 33.34 -38.85
C PRO A 5 -3.85 33.10 -37.61
N ALA A 6 -4.40 33.37 -36.43
CA ALA A 6 -3.77 33.03 -35.16
C ALA A 6 -3.90 31.51 -34.94
N LEU A 7 -2.76 30.82 -34.94
CA LEU A 7 -2.65 29.40 -34.64
C LEU A 7 -2.72 29.21 -33.11
N CYS A 8 -3.90 28.88 -32.58
CA CYS A 8 -4.04 28.50 -31.17
C CYS A 8 -3.58 27.05 -30.98
N ILE A 9 -2.37 26.87 -30.45
CA ILE A 9 -1.89 25.57 -29.97
C ILE A 9 -2.54 25.35 -28.59
N ALA A 10 -3.59 24.52 -28.55
CA ALA A 10 -4.17 24.07 -27.30
C ALA A 10 -3.23 23.03 -26.66
N ALA A 11 -2.52 23.43 -25.61
CA ALA A 11 -1.73 22.52 -24.79
C ALA A 11 -2.67 21.60 -24.01
N LEU A 12 -2.83 20.37 -24.51
CA LEU A 12 -3.53 19.29 -23.84
C LEU A 12 -2.70 18.87 -22.63
N CYS A 13 -3.00 19.43 -21.45
CA CYS A 13 -2.43 18.95 -20.20
C CYS A 13 -2.98 17.55 -19.94
N ILE A 14 -2.20 16.52 -20.25
CA ILE A 14 -2.48 15.15 -19.85
C ILE A 14 -2.31 15.15 -18.32
N ALA A 15 -3.42 15.28 -17.59
CA ALA A 15 -3.45 14.99 -16.18
C ALA A 15 -3.16 13.50 -16.02
N ALA A 16 -1.91 13.15 -15.76
CA ALA A 16 -1.59 11.82 -15.30
C ALA A 16 -2.36 11.60 -13.99
N PRO A 17 -3.10 10.49 -13.82
CA PRO A 17 -3.68 10.18 -12.54
C PRO A 17 -2.51 10.03 -11.57
N VAL A 18 -2.44 10.94 -10.60
CA VAL A 18 -1.58 10.75 -9.43
C VAL A 18 -2.19 9.57 -8.69
N VAL A 19 -1.68 8.36 -8.96
CA VAL A 19 -1.90 7.22 -8.08
C VAL A 19 -1.19 7.58 -6.79
N SER A 20 -1.93 8.20 -5.86
CA SER A 20 -1.48 8.31 -4.49
C SER A 20 -1.22 6.88 -4.03
N ALA A 21 0.03 6.58 -3.67
CA ALA A 21 0.38 5.27 -3.12
C ALA A 21 -0.47 5.07 -1.87
N GLN A 22 -1.47 4.18 -1.97
CA GLN A 22 -2.33 3.88 -0.84
C GLN A 22 -1.50 3.09 0.17
N VAL A 23 -1.43 3.61 1.38
CA VAL A 23 -0.76 2.97 2.51
C VAL A 23 -1.83 2.51 3.49
N LEU A 24 -1.66 1.30 4.02
CA LEU A 24 -2.53 0.71 5.03
C LEU A 24 -1.72 0.38 6.28
N VAL A 25 -2.38 0.37 7.43
CA VAL A 25 -1.76 0.15 8.75
C VAL A 25 -2.38 -1.05 9.44
N ASP A 26 -1.64 -1.80 10.25
CA ASP A 26 -2.17 -2.97 10.96
C ASP A 26 -2.96 -2.62 12.24
N ASP A 27 -2.95 -1.36 12.67
CA ASP A 27 -3.77 -0.85 13.76
C ASP A 27 -4.61 0.36 13.32
N MET A 28 -5.93 0.21 13.32
CA MET A 28 -6.85 1.27 12.92
C MET A 28 -6.77 2.52 13.82
N ARG A 29 -6.24 2.41 15.04
CA ARG A 29 -5.98 3.56 15.91
C ARG A 29 -4.90 4.48 15.35
N ALA A 30 -4.00 3.95 14.53
CA ALA A 30 -2.94 4.71 13.88
C ALA A 30 -3.47 5.66 12.79
N CYS A 31 -4.70 5.47 12.30
CA CYS A 31 -5.28 6.38 11.31
C CYS A 31 -5.42 7.82 11.82
N ALA A 32 -5.58 8.04 13.14
CA ALA A 32 -5.56 9.39 13.69
C ALA A 32 -4.14 10.01 13.64
N MET A 33 -3.11 9.19 13.85
CA MET A 33 -1.70 9.63 13.77
C MET A 33 -1.32 9.98 12.33
N MET A 34 -2.00 9.38 11.34
CA MET A 34 -1.67 9.56 9.93
C MET A 34 -1.90 10.97 9.39
N GLU A 35 -2.64 11.81 10.13
CA GLU A 35 -2.84 13.22 9.81
C GLU A 35 -1.69 14.12 10.33
N GLU A 36 -0.80 13.59 11.17
CA GLU A 36 0.32 14.30 11.77
C GLU A 36 1.58 14.28 10.86
N GLU A 37 2.42 15.32 10.95
CA GLU A 37 3.59 15.51 10.07
C GLU A 37 4.56 14.30 10.04
N HIS A 38 4.63 13.54 11.14
CA HIS A 38 5.52 12.39 11.28
C HIS A 38 4.80 11.10 11.71
N GLY A 39 3.47 11.08 11.72
CA GLY A 39 2.73 9.98 12.35
C GLY A 39 2.97 8.59 11.75
N LEU A 40 3.29 8.50 10.45
CA LEU A 40 3.68 7.22 9.83
C LEU A 40 4.99 6.69 10.39
N LEU A 41 5.98 7.58 10.56
CA LEU A 41 7.30 7.23 11.09
C LEU A 41 7.19 6.87 12.57
N ASP A 42 6.41 7.64 13.33
CA ASP A 42 6.18 7.37 14.74
C ASP A 42 5.48 6.01 14.91
N PHE A 43 4.45 5.74 14.12
CA PHE A 43 3.78 4.43 14.11
C PHE A 43 4.74 3.27 13.78
N ALA A 44 5.55 3.41 12.74
CA ALA A 44 6.55 2.40 12.38
C ALA A 44 7.59 2.18 13.49
N SER A 45 7.97 3.25 14.20
CA SER A 45 8.92 3.22 15.31
C SER A 45 8.37 2.50 16.55
N GLU A 46 7.05 2.52 16.74
CA GLU A 46 6.35 1.77 17.79
C GLU A 46 6.12 0.29 17.42
N GLY A 47 6.60 -0.13 16.23
CA GLY A 47 6.50 -1.49 15.72
C GLY A 47 5.26 -1.75 14.86
N GLY A 48 4.49 -0.71 14.55
CA GLY A 48 3.35 -0.80 13.64
C GLY A 48 3.79 -1.25 12.24
N LEU A 49 2.95 -2.07 11.60
CA LEU A 49 3.19 -2.56 10.25
C LEU A 49 2.45 -1.67 9.24
N ILE A 50 3.19 -1.29 8.22
CA ILE A 50 2.73 -0.46 7.12
C ILE A 50 2.73 -1.33 5.87
N LEU A 51 1.60 -1.40 5.16
CA LEU A 51 1.43 -2.13 3.91
C LEU A 51 1.27 -1.16 2.75
N ASP A 52 1.99 -1.41 1.67
CA ASP A 52 1.84 -0.75 0.37
C ASP A 52 1.78 -1.80 -0.77
N PRO A 53 1.68 -1.39 -2.05
CA PRO A 53 1.65 -2.33 -3.18
C PRO A 53 2.90 -3.18 -3.38
N TYR A 54 4.03 -2.86 -2.75
CA TYR A 54 5.33 -3.51 -2.95
C TYR A 54 5.77 -4.37 -1.77
N GLY A 55 5.36 -3.99 -0.57
CA GLY A 55 5.85 -4.58 0.66
C GLY A 55 4.98 -4.30 1.87
N PHE A 56 5.36 -4.92 2.99
CA PHE A 56 4.99 -4.40 4.29
C PHE A 56 6.23 -4.25 5.18
N ASN A 57 6.23 -3.26 6.06
CA ASN A 57 7.38 -2.97 6.88
C ASN A 57 7.05 -2.36 8.24
N SER A 58 7.99 -2.50 9.17
CA SER A 58 8.14 -1.70 10.38
C SER A 58 9.58 -1.15 10.43
N MET A 59 10.02 -0.66 11.60
CA MET A 59 11.40 -0.26 11.81
C MET A 59 12.40 -1.44 11.75
N GLU A 60 11.99 -2.66 12.13
CA GLU A 60 12.88 -3.83 12.22
C GLU A 60 12.54 -4.95 11.23
N LEU A 61 11.55 -4.76 10.36
CA LEU A 61 11.14 -5.76 9.39
C LEU A 61 10.82 -5.09 8.06
N TYR A 62 11.39 -5.60 6.99
CA TYR A 62 11.08 -5.18 5.64
C TYR A 62 10.75 -6.40 4.79
N CYS A 63 9.50 -6.55 4.37
CA CYS A 63 9.07 -7.63 3.50
C CYS A 63 8.64 -7.08 2.14
N LEU A 64 9.17 -7.68 1.07
CA LEU A 64 8.85 -7.34 -0.32
C LEU A 64 8.09 -8.48 -0.98
N PHE A 65 7.18 -8.15 -1.89
CA PHE A 65 6.45 -9.12 -2.70
C PHE A 65 6.58 -8.88 -4.20
N SER A 66 6.49 -9.98 -4.95
CA SER A 66 6.41 -10.02 -6.40
C SER A 66 5.40 -11.10 -6.84
N PRO A 67 4.42 -10.77 -7.69
CA PRO A 67 4.14 -9.46 -8.28
C PRO A 67 3.69 -8.42 -7.24
N GLU A 68 3.52 -7.15 -7.63
CA GLU A 68 2.95 -6.11 -6.77
C GLU A 68 1.50 -6.43 -6.38
N LEU A 69 1.11 -6.06 -5.16
CA LEU A 69 -0.26 -6.18 -4.67
C LEU A 69 -1.14 -5.07 -5.26
N THR A 70 -2.27 -5.44 -5.86
CA THR A 70 -3.27 -4.49 -6.33
C THR A 70 -4.42 -4.44 -5.33
N PHE A 71 -4.66 -3.27 -4.75
CA PHE A 71 -5.80 -3.07 -3.85
C PHE A 71 -7.11 -3.01 -4.63
N ASN A 72 -8.02 -3.94 -4.33
CA ASN A 72 -9.36 -3.98 -4.92
C ASN A 72 -10.33 -4.70 -3.97
N TRP A 73 -11.37 -3.98 -3.55
CA TRP A 73 -12.43 -4.48 -2.67
C TRP A 73 -13.78 -4.67 -3.36
N ASP A 74 -13.89 -4.51 -4.68
CA ASP A 74 -15.17 -4.55 -5.40
C ASP A 74 -15.82 -5.95 -5.38
N SER A 75 -15.03 -6.99 -5.12
CA SER A 75 -15.46 -8.38 -5.03
C SER A 75 -14.52 -9.17 -4.11
N TYR A 76 -14.89 -10.41 -3.80
CA TYR A 76 -13.99 -11.34 -3.10
C TYR A 76 -12.79 -11.68 -3.98
N GLN A 77 -11.60 -11.37 -3.51
CA GLN A 77 -10.33 -11.57 -4.21
C GLN A 77 -9.33 -12.25 -3.28
N VAL A 78 -8.59 -13.21 -3.84
CA VAL A 78 -7.46 -13.87 -3.18
C VAL A 78 -6.28 -13.86 -4.15
N SER A 79 -5.13 -13.37 -3.70
CA SER A 79 -3.90 -13.38 -4.47
C SER A 79 -2.73 -13.89 -3.63
N THR A 80 -1.81 -14.61 -4.25
CA THR A 80 -0.59 -15.11 -3.60
C THR A 80 0.62 -14.54 -4.31
N HIS A 81 1.56 -14.03 -3.51
CA HIS A 81 2.76 -13.34 -3.95
C HIS A 81 3.97 -14.04 -3.34
N MET A 82 4.99 -14.29 -4.16
CA MET A 82 6.28 -14.74 -3.64
C MET A 82 7.05 -13.51 -3.18
N GLY A 83 7.81 -13.63 -2.10
CA GLY A 83 8.57 -12.51 -1.60
C GLY A 83 9.66 -12.92 -0.64
N GLN A 84 10.19 -11.92 0.05
CA GLN A 84 11.27 -12.11 1.01
C GLN A 84 11.16 -11.08 2.13
N CYS A 85 11.50 -11.49 3.33
CA CYS A 85 11.62 -10.60 4.48
C CYS A 85 13.08 -10.44 4.89
N GLU A 86 13.43 -9.23 5.28
CA GLU A 86 14.73 -8.81 5.77
C GLU A 86 14.56 -8.30 7.20
N TYR A 87 15.36 -8.83 8.11
CA TYR A 87 15.52 -8.36 9.48
C TYR A 87 16.90 -7.70 9.61
N PRO A 88 17.15 -6.83 10.61
CA PRO A 88 18.47 -6.30 10.90
C PRO A 88 19.54 -7.41 10.98
N GLY A 89 20.36 -7.54 9.92
CA GLY A 89 21.33 -8.63 9.78
C GLY A 89 21.51 -9.08 8.32
N PRO A 90 22.38 -10.07 8.04
CA PRO A 90 22.60 -10.61 6.71
C PRO A 90 21.55 -11.67 6.29
N ASP A 91 20.42 -11.74 6.99
CA ASP A 91 19.45 -12.81 6.86
C ASP A 91 18.29 -12.38 5.95
N TYR A 92 18.04 -13.20 4.92
CA TYR A 92 16.93 -13.05 3.98
C TYR A 92 16.07 -14.31 4.04
N GLU A 93 14.77 -14.15 4.29
CA GLU A 93 13.84 -15.27 4.40
C GLU A 93 12.82 -15.23 3.26
N PRO A 94 12.90 -16.12 2.26
CA PRO A 94 11.88 -16.25 1.24
C PRO A 94 10.55 -16.70 1.85
N LYS A 95 9.45 -16.04 1.49
CA LYS A 95 8.10 -16.32 2.01
C LYS A 95 7.03 -16.24 0.92
N LEU A 96 5.91 -16.92 1.16
CA LEU A 96 4.68 -16.77 0.39
C LEU A 96 3.70 -15.91 1.20
N PHE A 97 3.12 -14.91 0.55
CA PHE A 97 2.14 -14.01 1.13
C PHE A 97 0.83 -14.16 0.39
N THR A 98 -0.24 -14.55 1.09
CA THR A 98 -1.59 -14.62 0.53
C THR A 98 -2.43 -13.48 1.07
N PHE A 99 -2.97 -12.66 0.19
CA PHE A 99 -3.84 -11.55 0.54
C PHE A 99 -5.28 -11.87 0.21
N VAL A 100 -6.19 -11.45 1.10
CA VAL A 100 -7.64 -11.55 0.90
C VAL A 100 -8.27 -10.18 1.07
N MET A 101 -9.06 -9.79 0.08
CA MET A 101 -9.86 -8.56 0.05
C MET A 101 -11.28 -8.91 -0.37
N SER A 102 -12.28 -8.19 0.15
CA SER A 102 -13.68 -8.44 -0.21
C SER A 102 -14.54 -7.20 -0.05
N ASN A 103 -15.69 -7.19 -0.72
CA ASN A 103 -16.70 -6.14 -0.62
C ASN A 103 -17.50 -6.16 0.69
N GLU A 104 -17.38 -7.22 1.49
CA GLU A 104 -18.00 -7.31 2.82
C GLU A 104 -17.23 -6.49 3.87
N GLU A 105 -15.92 -6.34 3.69
CA GLU A 105 -15.03 -5.53 4.54
C GLU A 105 -14.18 -4.57 3.66
N PRO A 106 -14.78 -3.53 3.04
CA PRO A 106 -14.03 -2.58 2.22
C PRO A 106 -12.93 -1.87 3.02
N GLY A 107 -11.77 -1.68 2.40
CA GLY A 107 -10.61 -1.02 3.03
C GLY A 107 -9.80 -1.92 3.95
N VAL A 108 -10.16 -3.21 4.09
CA VAL A 108 -9.39 -4.19 4.87
C VAL A 108 -8.64 -5.16 3.97
N VAL A 109 -7.35 -5.36 4.21
CA VAL A 109 -6.55 -6.43 3.60
C VAL A 109 -6.18 -7.44 4.68
N LYS A 110 -6.45 -8.72 4.46
CA LYS A 110 -6.00 -9.81 5.35
C LYS A 110 -4.79 -10.48 4.72
N LEU A 111 -3.67 -10.51 5.44
CA LEU A 111 -2.45 -11.18 5.05
C LEU A 111 -2.32 -12.53 5.78
N TYR A 112 -2.08 -13.58 5.01
CA TYR A 112 -1.69 -14.92 5.49
C TYR A 112 -0.27 -15.20 5.04
N ASP A 113 0.64 -15.39 5.99
CA ASP A 113 2.08 -15.61 5.74
C ASP A 113 2.63 -16.87 6.45
N GLY A 114 1.73 -17.70 6.99
CA GLY A 114 2.07 -18.88 7.80
C GLY A 114 1.97 -18.67 9.31
N SER A 115 1.69 -17.45 9.77
CA SER A 115 1.32 -17.16 11.17
C SER A 115 -0.02 -17.80 11.57
N ASP A 116 -0.24 -17.98 12.87
CA ASP A 116 -1.45 -18.62 13.42
C ASP A 116 -2.74 -17.84 13.07
N GLU A 117 -2.65 -16.50 13.06
CA GLU A 117 -3.74 -15.61 12.69
C GLU A 117 -3.32 -14.67 11.56
N PRO A 118 -4.24 -14.30 10.65
CA PRO A 118 -3.92 -13.36 9.59
C PRO A 118 -3.74 -11.95 10.14
N THR A 119 -2.67 -11.28 9.72
CA THR A 119 -2.49 -9.84 9.96
C THR A 119 -3.55 -9.07 9.16
N ARG A 120 -4.17 -8.07 9.77
CA ARG A 120 -5.20 -7.24 9.13
C ARG A 120 -4.65 -5.84 8.96
N PHE A 121 -4.67 -5.33 7.74
CA PHE A 121 -4.31 -3.96 7.40
C PHE A 121 -5.56 -3.16 7.05
N TYR A 122 -5.59 -1.90 7.47
CA TYR A 122 -6.72 -0.99 7.37
C TYR A 122 -6.34 0.24 6.55
N SER A 123 -7.21 0.63 5.62
CA SER A 123 -7.09 1.91 4.94
C SER A 123 -7.56 3.05 5.85
N CYS A 124 -6.81 4.14 5.90
CA CYS A 124 -7.19 5.36 6.60
C CYS A 124 -7.93 6.38 5.72
N ALA A 125 -8.19 6.03 4.45
CA ALA A 125 -9.03 6.84 3.57
C ALA A 125 -10.51 6.57 3.93
N ASN A 126 -11.13 7.52 4.64
CA ASN A 126 -12.58 7.55 4.86
C ASN A 126 -13.33 7.97 3.58
#